data_AF-A0A6N9S1Y4-F1
#
_entry.id   AF-A0A6N9S1Y4-F1
#
_cell.length_a   1.000
_cell.length_b   1.000
_cell.length_c   1.000
_cell.angle_alpha   90.00
_cell.angle_beta   90.00
_cell.angle_gamma   90.00
#
_symmetry.space_group_name_H-M   'P 1'
#
loop_
_entity.id
_entity.type
_entity.pdbx_description
1 polymer ?
#
loop_
_entity_poly.entity_id
_entity_poly.type
_entity_poly.pdbx_seq_one_letter_code
_entity_poly.pdbx_strand_id
1 'polypeptide(L)'
;ALLGSRVPLALKIFLMALAIIDDLGAIIIIALFYTNDLSMASLGVAAVAIAVLVVLNLCGVRRTGVYILVGVVLWTAVLKSGVHATLAGVIVGFFIPLKEKHGRSPAKRLEHVLHPWVAYLILPLFAFANAGVSLQGVTLEGLTSILPLGIIAGLLIGKPLGISLFCWLALRLKLAHLPEGTTYQQIMAVGILCGIGFTMSIFIASLAFGSVDPELINWAKLGILVGSISSAVIGYSWLRVRLRPSV
;
A
#
# COMPACT_ATOMS: atom_id res chain seq x y z
N ALA A 1 -15.65 7.78 -5.97
CA ALA A 1 -17.10 7.87 -6.19
C ALA A 1 -17.76 8.96 -5.32
N LEU A 2 -17.55 8.96 -4.00
CA LEU A 2 -18.27 9.83 -3.04
C LEU A 2 -18.14 11.35 -3.25
N LEU A 3 -17.00 11.87 -3.71
CA LEU A 3 -16.82 13.32 -3.97
C LEU A 3 -17.03 13.71 -5.46
N GLY A 4 -17.45 12.75 -6.29
CA GLY A 4 -17.79 12.98 -7.70
C GLY A 4 -16.66 13.59 -8.55
N SER A 5 -17.06 14.47 -9.47
CA SER A 5 -16.19 15.25 -10.37
C SER A 5 -15.48 16.41 -9.70
N ARG A 6 -15.80 16.73 -8.43
CA ARG A 6 -15.26 17.91 -7.73
C ARG A 6 -13.79 17.78 -7.37
N VAL A 7 -13.23 16.57 -7.38
CA VAL A 7 -11.83 16.31 -7.03
C VAL A 7 -10.94 16.45 -8.27
N PRO A 8 -9.95 17.38 -8.28
CA PRO A 8 -9.01 17.53 -9.38
C PRO A 8 -8.27 16.23 -9.69
N LEU A 9 -7.99 15.98 -10.98
CA LEU A 9 -7.22 14.80 -11.40
C LEU A 9 -5.83 14.76 -10.75
N ALA A 10 -5.18 15.91 -10.66
CA ALA A 10 -3.87 16.06 -10.02
C ALA A 10 -3.87 15.57 -8.57
N LEU A 11 -4.96 15.80 -7.83
CA LEU A 11 -5.10 15.39 -6.43
C LEU A 11 -5.25 13.87 -6.30
N LYS A 12 -5.93 13.22 -7.25
CA LYS A 12 -6.06 11.75 -7.32
C LYS A 12 -4.70 11.10 -7.62
N ILE A 13 -3.95 11.67 -8.56
CA ILE A 13 -2.60 11.19 -8.91
C ILE A 13 -1.66 11.34 -7.71
N PHE A 14 -1.69 12.48 -7.03
CA PHE A 14 -0.88 12.71 -5.83
C PHE A 14 -1.18 11.69 -4.72
N LEU A 15 -2.47 11.49 -4.41
CA LEU A 15 -2.88 10.50 -3.40
C LEU A 15 -2.44 9.09 -3.78
N MET A 16 -2.65 8.68 -5.04
CA MET A 16 -2.26 7.35 -5.52
C MET A 16 -0.75 7.14 -5.44
N ALA A 17 0.04 8.13 -5.88
CA ALA A 17 1.50 8.05 -5.83
C ALA A 17 2.00 7.94 -4.39
N LEU A 18 1.46 8.75 -3.48
CA LEU A 18 1.85 8.71 -2.07
C LEU A 18 1.48 7.39 -1.41
N ALA A 19 0.29 6.86 -1.67
CA ALA A 19 -0.15 5.56 -1.16
C ALA A 19 0.79 4.43 -1.62
N ILE A 20 1.12 4.39 -2.92
CA ILE A 20 2.02 3.36 -3.46
C ILE A 20 3.42 3.46 -2.85
N ILE A 21 3.99 4.67 -2.75
CA ILE A 21 5.36 4.85 -2.23
C ILE A 21 5.42 4.48 -0.75
N ASP A 22 4.44 4.91 0.04
CA ASP A 22 4.39 4.63 1.47
C ASP A 22 4.22 3.14 1.76
N ASP A 23 3.27 2.48 1.09
CA ASP A 23 3.00 1.06 1.26
C ASP A 23 4.19 0.19 0.79
N LEU A 24 4.74 0.49 -0.39
CA LEU A 24 5.89 -0.24 -0.92
C LEU A 24 7.14 -0.01 -0.05
N GLY A 25 7.34 1.23 0.41
CA GLY A 25 8.43 1.59 1.32
C GLY A 25 8.35 0.81 2.63
N ALA A 26 7.16 0.76 3.25
CA ALA A 26 6.94 -0.02 4.47
C ALA A 26 7.24 -1.51 4.26
N ILE A 27 6.76 -2.11 3.16
CA ILE A 27 7.03 -3.52 2.83
C ILE A 27 8.53 -3.77 2.67
N ILE A 28 9.26 -2.89 1.99
CA ILE A 28 10.72 -3.03 1.80
C ILE A 28 11.44 -2.92 3.15
N ILE A 29 11.09 -1.95 3.99
CA ILE A 29 11.69 -1.77 5.32
C ILE A 29 11.47 -3.03 6.16
N ILE A 30 10.24 -3.52 6.26
CA ILE A 30 9.93 -4.74 7.03
C ILE A 30 10.71 -5.93 6.46
N ALA A 31 10.76 -6.08 5.14
CA ALA A 31 11.53 -7.17 4.54
C ALA A 31 13.03 -7.13 4.85
N LEU A 32 13.64 -5.95 4.97
CA LEU A 32 15.06 -5.84 5.32
C LEU A 32 15.32 -6.08 6.81
N PHE A 33 14.43 -5.64 7.69
CA PHE A 33 14.66 -5.67 9.14
C PHE A 33 14.11 -6.91 9.85
N TYR A 34 13.10 -7.59 9.30
CA TYR A 34 12.44 -8.74 9.93
C TYR A 34 12.80 -10.11 9.32
N THR A 35 13.90 -10.18 8.57
CA THR A 35 14.35 -11.43 7.95
C THR A 35 15.35 -12.15 8.87
N ASN A 36 14.88 -13.14 9.64
CA ASN A 36 15.72 -13.88 10.59
C ASN A 36 15.99 -15.35 10.18
N ASP A 37 15.14 -15.98 9.36
CA ASP A 37 15.21 -17.41 9.03
C ASP A 37 15.58 -17.68 7.55
N LEU A 38 16.78 -17.24 7.15
CA LEU A 38 17.24 -17.41 5.77
C LEU A 38 17.70 -18.83 5.48
N SER A 39 16.86 -19.60 4.78
CA SER A 39 17.32 -20.82 4.12
C SER A 39 18.13 -20.48 2.86
N MET A 40 19.41 -20.85 2.87
CA MET A 40 20.34 -20.61 1.76
C MET A 40 19.88 -21.29 0.45
N ALA A 41 19.21 -22.45 0.56
CA ALA A 41 18.72 -23.18 -0.59
C ALA A 41 17.59 -22.43 -1.32
N SER A 42 16.62 -21.88 -0.58
CA SER A 42 15.51 -21.13 -1.17
C SER A 42 15.94 -19.76 -1.67
N LEU A 43 16.91 -19.11 -1.02
CA LEU A 43 17.59 -17.92 -1.55
C LEU A 43 18.26 -18.20 -2.91
N GLY A 44 18.94 -19.34 -3.05
CA GLY A 44 19.53 -19.76 -4.32
C GLY A 44 18.49 -19.91 -5.43
N VAL A 45 17.36 -20.56 -5.14
CA VAL A 45 16.25 -20.69 -6.09
C VAL A 45 15.64 -19.33 -6.43
N ALA A 46 15.45 -18.45 -5.45
CA ALA A 46 14.95 -17.10 -5.68
C ALA A 46 15.89 -16.27 -6.56
N ALA A 47 17.20 -16.34 -6.32
CA ALA A 47 18.22 -15.66 -7.14
C ALA A 47 18.21 -16.17 -8.59
N VAL A 48 18.10 -17.48 -8.80
CA VAL A 48 17.98 -18.08 -10.14
C VAL A 48 16.68 -17.62 -10.82
N ALA A 49 15.55 -17.63 -10.11
CA ALA A 49 14.28 -17.16 -10.67
C ALA A 49 14.33 -15.67 -11.08
N ILE A 50 14.96 -14.82 -10.27
CA ILE A 50 15.20 -13.40 -10.62
C ILE A 50 16.10 -13.31 -11.84
N ALA A 51 17.20 -14.07 -11.91
CA ALA A 51 18.09 -14.09 -13.07
C ALA A 51 17.35 -14.50 -14.35
N VAL A 52 16.44 -15.49 -14.26
CA VAL A 52 15.58 -15.88 -15.38
C VAL A 52 14.65 -14.74 -15.79
N LEU A 53 14.01 -14.01 -14.85
CA LEU A 53 13.19 -12.84 -15.17
C LEU A 53 14.00 -11.74 -15.89
N VAL A 54 15.23 -11.50 -15.44
CA VAL A 54 16.18 -10.56 -16.08
C VAL A 54 16.48 -11.02 -17.51
N VAL A 55 16.91 -12.27 -17.70
CA VAL A 55 17.25 -12.82 -19.03
C VAL A 55 16.04 -12.76 -19.97
N LEU A 56 14.85 -13.13 -19.51
CA LEU A 56 13.62 -13.03 -20.31
C LEU A 56 13.33 -11.60 -20.76
N ASN A 57 13.50 -10.61 -19.86
CA ASN A 57 13.34 -9.20 -20.18
C ASN A 57 14.38 -8.71 -21.20
N LEU A 58 15.65 -9.07 -21.00
CA LEU A 58 16.75 -8.70 -21.90
C LEU A 58 16.61 -9.34 -23.28
N CYS A 59 16.17 -10.60 -23.36
CA CYS A 59 15.84 -11.28 -24.61
C CYS A 59 14.56 -10.73 -25.28
N GLY A 60 13.88 -9.78 -24.66
CA GLY A 60 12.71 -9.11 -25.24
C GLY A 60 11.47 -10.00 -25.31
N VAL A 61 11.36 -11.03 -24.46
CA VAL A 61 10.19 -11.91 -24.41
C VAL A 61 8.98 -11.10 -23.95
N ARG A 62 7.94 -11.00 -24.79
CA ARG A 62 6.74 -10.19 -24.49
C ARG A 62 5.57 -11.01 -23.92
N ARG A 63 5.75 -12.32 -23.76
CA ARG A 63 4.71 -13.23 -23.28
C ARG A 63 4.59 -13.16 -21.75
N THR A 64 3.64 -12.37 -21.26
CA THR A 64 3.40 -12.12 -19.82
C THR A 64 3.21 -13.40 -19.00
N GLY A 65 2.59 -14.45 -19.56
CA GLY A 65 2.38 -15.72 -18.85
C GLY A 65 3.68 -16.38 -18.38
N VAL A 66 4.81 -16.21 -19.09
CA VAL A 66 6.10 -16.77 -18.66
C VAL A 66 6.61 -16.05 -17.41
N TYR A 67 6.47 -14.72 -17.35
CA TYR A 67 6.84 -13.93 -16.17
C TYR A 67 6.00 -14.30 -14.95
N ILE A 68 4.69 -14.52 -15.14
CA ILE A 68 3.81 -14.96 -14.05
C ILE A 68 4.22 -16.35 -13.54
N LEU A 69 4.52 -17.29 -14.43
CA LEU A 69 4.93 -18.64 -14.03
C LEU A 69 6.25 -18.62 -13.24
N VAL A 70 7.26 -17.91 -13.74
CA VAL A 70 8.53 -17.72 -13.01
C VAL A 70 8.29 -16.96 -11.71
N GLY A 71 7.35 -16.01 -11.70
CA GLY A 71 6.89 -15.30 -10.52
C GLY A 71 6.29 -16.19 -9.43
N VAL A 72 5.50 -17.21 -9.81
CA VAL A 72 4.97 -18.22 -8.88
C VAL A 72 6.10 -19.05 -8.28
N VAL A 73 7.10 -19.43 -9.09
CA VAL A 73 8.29 -20.13 -8.59
C VAL A 73 9.06 -19.24 -7.61
N LEU A 74 9.32 -17.98 -7.96
CA LEU A 74 9.95 -17.01 -7.07
C LEU A 74 9.17 -16.87 -5.76
N TRP A 75 7.85 -16.71 -5.84
CA TRP A 75 6.95 -16.59 -4.69
C TRP A 75 7.03 -17.81 -3.78
N THR A 76 7.01 -19.03 -4.33
CA THR A 76 7.16 -20.27 -3.53
C THR A 76 8.53 -20.37 -2.85
N ALA A 77 9.59 -19.90 -3.51
CA ALA A 77 10.94 -19.91 -2.97
C ALA A 77 11.07 -18.96 -1.78
N VAL A 78 10.61 -17.71 -1.93
CA VAL A 78 10.69 -16.72 -0.84
C VAL A 78 9.76 -17.07 0.34
N LEU A 79 8.60 -17.68 0.08
CA LEU A 79 7.69 -18.14 1.13
C LEU A 79 8.37 -19.14 2.09
N LYS A 80 9.26 -19.99 1.56
CA LYS A 80 10.03 -20.95 2.37
C LYS A 80 11.29 -20.36 2.99
N SER A 81 11.77 -19.20 2.54
CA SER A 81 13.02 -18.58 2.98
C SER A 81 12.86 -17.55 4.10
N GLY A 82 11.65 -17.41 4.66
CA GLY A 82 11.32 -16.35 5.61
C GLY A 82 11.30 -14.94 5.00
N VAL A 83 11.51 -14.80 3.69
CA VAL A 83 11.42 -13.52 2.98
C VAL A 83 9.98 -13.26 2.58
N HIS A 84 9.56 -12.00 2.65
CA HIS A 84 8.18 -11.61 2.41
C HIS A 84 7.73 -11.94 0.98
N ALA A 85 6.81 -12.89 0.86
CA ALA A 85 6.31 -13.37 -0.42
C ALA A 85 5.62 -12.28 -1.25
N THR A 86 5.17 -11.19 -0.62
CA THR A 86 4.62 -10.01 -1.30
C THR A 86 5.63 -9.31 -2.21
N LEU A 87 6.92 -9.31 -1.87
CA LEU A 87 7.95 -8.71 -2.71
C LEU A 87 8.11 -9.44 -4.04
N ALA A 88 7.83 -10.74 -4.11
CA ALA A 88 7.90 -11.48 -5.37
C ALA A 88 6.96 -10.90 -6.44
N GLY A 89 5.73 -10.51 -6.05
CA GLY A 89 4.78 -9.87 -6.96
C GLY A 89 5.29 -8.52 -7.48
N VAL A 90 5.88 -7.72 -6.59
CA VAL A 90 6.52 -6.44 -6.95
C VAL A 90 7.65 -6.66 -7.94
N ILE A 91 8.57 -7.58 -7.64
CA ILE A 91 9.71 -7.94 -8.50
C ILE A 91 9.23 -8.35 -9.90
N VAL A 92 8.24 -9.24 -9.98
CA VAL A 92 7.66 -9.66 -11.26
C VAL A 92 7.10 -8.47 -12.03
N GLY A 93 6.36 -7.58 -11.36
CA GLY A 93 5.85 -6.35 -11.95
C GLY A 93 6.95 -5.48 -12.58
N PHE A 94 8.07 -5.30 -11.88
CA PHE A 94 9.23 -4.54 -12.40
C PHE A 94 9.88 -5.18 -13.62
N PHE A 95 9.88 -6.52 -13.73
CA PHE A 95 10.51 -7.23 -14.85
C PHE A 95 9.61 -7.42 -16.07
N ILE A 96 8.31 -7.14 -15.99
CA ILE A 96 7.42 -7.23 -17.15
C ILE A 96 7.68 -6.04 -18.10
N PRO A 97 7.91 -6.28 -19.42
CA PRO A 97 8.27 -5.20 -20.33
C PRO A 97 7.22 -4.08 -20.44
N LEU A 98 7.64 -2.83 -20.16
CA LEU A 98 6.77 -1.66 -20.29
C LEU A 98 6.76 -1.07 -21.71
N LYS A 99 7.90 -1.11 -22.41
CA LYS A 99 8.07 -0.45 -23.72
C LYS A 99 7.02 -0.90 -24.72
N GLU A 100 6.33 0.07 -25.31
CA GLU A 100 5.39 -0.15 -26.40
C GLU A 100 6.12 -0.63 -27.65
N LYS A 101 5.62 -1.71 -28.25
CA LYS A 101 6.06 -2.23 -29.54
C LYS A 101 4.79 -2.55 -30.34
N HIS A 102 4.68 -2.04 -31.55
CA HIS A 102 3.46 -2.13 -32.37
C HIS A 102 2.20 -1.58 -31.66
N GLY A 103 2.36 -0.45 -30.94
CA GLY A 103 1.27 0.24 -30.24
C GLY A 103 0.69 -0.51 -29.02
N ARG A 104 1.37 -1.56 -28.53
CA ARG A 104 0.90 -2.34 -27.38
C ARG A 104 2.00 -2.55 -26.35
N SER A 105 1.70 -2.31 -25.07
CA SER A 105 2.55 -2.62 -23.92
C SER A 105 1.99 -3.84 -23.16
N PRO A 106 2.79 -4.90 -22.92
CA PRO A 106 2.32 -6.06 -22.18
C PRO A 106 2.07 -5.75 -20.70
N ALA A 107 2.90 -4.91 -20.07
CA ALA A 107 2.67 -4.46 -18.69
C ALA A 107 1.33 -3.70 -18.57
N LYS A 108 1.09 -2.70 -19.42
CA LYS A 108 -0.15 -1.91 -19.42
C LYS A 108 -1.40 -2.77 -19.65
N ARG A 109 -1.30 -3.76 -20.55
CA ARG A 109 -2.39 -4.72 -20.78
C ARG A 109 -2.64 -5.57 -19.54
N LEU A 110 -1.60 -6.09 -18.90
CA LEU A 110 -1.73 -6.92 -17.71
C LEU A 110 -2.32 -6.13 -16.54
N GLU A 111 -1.84 -4.92 -16.30
CA GLU A 111 -2.37 -4.00 -15.28
C GLU A 111 -3.88 -3.78 -15.48
N HIS A 112 -4.29 -3.47 -16.72
CA HIS A 112 -5.71 -3.24 -17.04
C HIS A 112 -6.58 -4.49 -16.81
N VAL A 113 -6.05 -5.68 -17.10
CA VAL A 113 -6.75 -6.95 -16.84
C VAL A 113 -6.79 -7.25 -15.34
N LEU A 114 -5.71 -7.01 -14.60
CA LEU A 114 -5.63 -7.31 -13.16
C LEU A 114 -6.45 -6.36 -12.30
N HIS A 115 -6.55 -5.08 -12.69
CA HIS A 115 -7.25 -4.05 -11.92
C HIS A 115 -8.65 -4.47 -11.44
N PRO A 116 -9.58 -4.95 -12.30
CA PRO A 116 -10.89 -5.40 -11.83
C PRO A 116 -10.82 -6.61 -10.90
N TRP A 117 -9.95 -7.59 -11.15
CA TRP A 117 -9.79 -8.74 -10.25
C TRP A 117 -9.26 -8.31 -8.88
N VAL A 118 -8.28 -7.41 -8.84
CA VAL A 118 -7.74 -6.89 -7.59
C VAL A 118 -8.80 -6.10 -6.83
N ALA A 119 -9.51 -5.19 -7.50
CA ALA A 119 -10.48 -4.29 -6.88
C ALA A 119 -11.76 -4.99 -6.42
N TYR A 120 -12.28 -5.96 -7.19
CA TYR A 120 -13.58 -6.57 -6.94
C TYR A 120 -13.52 -7.97 -6.32
N LEU A 121 -12.39 -8.67 -6.42
CA LEU A 121 -12.25 -10.01 -5.84
C LEU A 121 -11.17 -10.03 -4.74
N ILE A 122 -9.93 -9.68 -5.06
CA ILE A 122 -8.80 -9.90 -4.15
C ILE A 122 -8.90 -8.99 -2.92
N LEU A 123 -9.11 -7.68 -3.10
CA LEU A 123 -9.22 -6.75 -1.98
C LEU A 123 -10.44 -7.04 -1.09
N PRO A 124 -11.67 -7.24 -1.63
CA PRO A 124 -12.81 -7.63 -0.80
C PRO A 124 -12.61 -8.96 -0.07
N LEU A 125 -12.05 -9.97 -0.73
CA LEU A 125 -11.78 -11.27 -0.10
C LEU A 125 -10.73 -11.15 1.01
N PHE A 126 -9.66 -10.39 0.76
CA PHE A 126 -8.63 -10.11 1.76
C PHE A 126 -9.22 -9.40 2.98
N ALA A 127 -10.02 -8.35 2.74
CA ALA A 127 -10.70 -7.61 3.80
C ALA A 127 -11.67 -8.51 4.57
N PHE A 128 -12.45 -9.36 3.88
CA PHE A 128 -13.35 -10.31 4.53
C PHE A 128 -12.60 -11.28 5.45
N ALA A 129 -11.47 -11.85 4.99
CA ALA A 129 -10.69 -12.80 5.76
C ALA A 129 -9.94 -12.15 6.95
N ASN A 130 -9.48 -10.90 6.82
CA ASN A 130 -8.58 -10.28 7.78
C ASN A 130 -9.20 -9.17 8.63
N ALA A 131 -10.26 -8.51 8.17
CA ALA A 131 -10.93 -7.44 8.91
C ALA A 131 -11.90 -7.96 9.98
N GLY A 132 -12.16 -9.28 10.03
CA GLY A 132 -12.84 -9.90 11.14
C GLY A 132 -12.06 -9.67 12.43
N VAL A 133 -12.68 -8.96 13.38
CA VAL A 133 -12.14 -8.73 14.72
C VAL A 133 -13.18 -9.21 15.72
N SER A 134 -12.74 -10.00 16.71
CA SER A 134 -13.61 -10.36 17.82
C SER A 134 -13.87 -9.12 18.67
N LEU A 135 -15.14 -8.74 18.81
CA LEU A 135 -15.56 -7.66 19.70
C LEU A 135 -15.82 -8.16 21.14
N GLN A 136 -15.69 -9.46 21.38
CA GLN A 136 -15.86 -10.03 22.70
C GLN A 136 -14.70 -9.61 23.60
N GLY A 137 -15.01 -9.03 24.76
CA GLY A 137 -14.01 -8.55 25.71
C GLY A 137 -13.37 -7.21 25.35
N VAL A 138 -13.91 -6.47 24.36
CA VAL A 138 -13.42 -5.10 24.06
C VAL A 138 -13.80 -4.17 25.20
N THR A 139 -12.80 -3.76 25.98
CA THR A 139 -12.93 -2.72 27.01
C THR A 139 -12.42 -1.38 26.48
N LEU A 140 -12.99 -0.28 27.00
CA LEU A 140 -12.48 1.07 26.72
C LEU A 140 -11.01 1.22 27.16
N GLU A 141 -10.63 0.54 28.26
CA GLU A 141 -9.25 0.50 28.76
C GLU A 141 -8.29 -0.11 27.73
N GLY A 142 -8.69 -1.18 27.05
CA GLY A 142 -7.87 -1.81 26.01
C GLY A 142 -7.69 -0.94 24.77
N LEU A 143 -8.68 -0.12 24.40
CA LEU A 143 -8.53 0.89 23.33
C LEU A 143 -7.58 2.03 23.73
N THR A 144 -7.51 2.36 25.01
CA THR A 144 -6.54 3.34 25.54
C THR A 144 -5.16 2.74 25.81
N SER A 145 -4.97 1.46 25.55
CA SER A 145 -3.64 0.85 25.63
C SER A 145 -2.69 1.44 24.58
N ILE A 146 -1.40 1.29 24.82
CA ILE A 146 -0.34 1.96 24.05
C ILE A 146 -0.41 1.62 22.55
N LEU A 147 -0.75 0.37 22.21
CA LEU A 147 -0.74 -0.10 20.83
C LEU A 147 -1.88 0.50 19.98
N PRO A 148 -3.18 0.35 20.32
CA PRO A 148 -4.26 0.98 19.56
C PRO A 148 -4.16 2.51 19.56
N LEU A 149 -3.83 3.13 20.70
CA LEU A 149 -3.70 4.58 20.80
C LEU A 149 -2.56 5.10 19.90
N GLY A 150 -1.42 4.42 19.91
CA GLY A 150 -0.27 4.74 19.06
C GLY A 150 -0.61 4.63 17.58
N ILE A 151 -1.35 3.58 17.18
CA ILE A 151 -1.82 3.40 15.80
C ILE A 151 -2.81 4.51 15.42
N ILE A 152 -3.80 4.81 16.26
CA ILE A 152 -4.80 5.85 16.01
C ILE A 152 -4.10 7.21 15.86
N ALA A 153 -3.20 7.56 16.77
CA ALA A 153 -2.44 8.81 16.70
C ALA A 153 -1.53 8.85 15.46
N GLY A 154 -0.87 7.75 15.12
CA GLY A 154 -0.03 7.64 13.93
C GLY A 154 -0.80 7.86 12.63
N LEU A 155 -1.97 7.25 12.49
CA LEU A 155 -2.83 7.39 11.30
C LEU A 155 -3.52 8.76 11.25
N LEU A 156 -4.09 9.22 12.36
CA LEU A 156 -4.92 10.42 12.38
C LEU A 156 -4.11 11.72 12.48
N ILE A 157 -2.98 11.70 13.18
CA ILE A 157 -2.14 12.89 13.43
C ILE A 157 -0.82 12.76 12.68
N GLY A 158 -0.14 11.61 12.78
CA GLY A 158 1.18 11.39 12.18
C GLY A 158 1.19 11.59 10.66
N LYS A 159 0.26 10.94 9.93
CA LYS A 159 0.14 11.08 8.47
C LYS A 159 -0.10 12.52 8.01
N PRO A 160 -1.14 13.25 8.47
CA PRO A 160 -1.36 14.61 7.99
C PRO A 160 -0.24 15.57 8.40
N LEU A 161 0.32 15.45 9.62
CA LEU A 161 1.45 16.28 10.03
C LEU A 161 2.70 16.01 9.19
N GLY A 162 3.05 14.73 8.97
CA GLY A 162 4.20 14.35 8.14
C GLY A 162 4.04 14.86 6.71
N ILE A 163 2.91 14.56 6.07
CA ILE A 163 2.68 14.95 4.66
C ILE A 163 2.67 16.48 4.53
N SER A 164 1.99 17.20 5.42
CA SER A 164 1.94 18.67 5.36
C SER A 164 3.32 19.29 5.61
N LEU A 165 4.08 18.79 6.59
CA LEU A 165 5.43 19.27 6.89
C LEU A 165 6.37 19.07 5.70
N PHE A 166 6.44 17.87 5.12
CA PHE A 166 7.31 17.59 3.98
C PHE A 166 6.86 18.33 2.72
N CYS A 167 5.56 18.50 2.48
CA CYS A 167 5.08 19.36 1.41
C CYS A 167 5.50 20.82 1.61
N TRP A 168 5.36 21.35 2.83
CA TRP A 168 5.77 22.71 3.15
C TRP A 168 7.28 22.93 2.98
N LEU A 169 8.10 21.98 3.45
CA LEU A 169 9.56 22.00 3.27
C LEU A 169 9.94 21.94 1.79
N ALA A 170 9.32 21.05 1.01
CA ALA A 170 9.60 20.93 -0.43
C ALA A 170 9.27 22.23 -1.20
N LEU A 171 8.18 22.91 -0.83
CA LEU A 171 7.82 24.21 -1.39
C LEU A 171 8.79 25.32 -0.95
N ARG A 172 9.18 25.35 0.33
CA ARG A 172 10.16 26.29 0.89
C ARG A 172 11.53 26.17 0.22
N LEU A 173 11.98 24.96 -0.03
CA LEU A 173 13.26 24.64 -0.66
C LEU A 173 13.22 24.75 -2.20
N LYS A 174 12.06 25.12 -2.78
CA LYS A 174 11.84 25.19 -4.23
C LYS A 174 12.16 23.88 -4.98
N LEU A 175 12.04 22.74 -4.28
CA LEU A 175 12.25 21.40 -4.84
C LEU A 175 11.00 20.88 -5.57
N ALA A 176 9.83 21.43 -5.28
CA ALA A 176 8.56 21.04 -5.87
C ALA A 176 7.62 22.24 -6.02
N HIS A 177 6.58 22.06 -6.84
CA HIS A 177 5.49 23.01 -7.01
C HIS A 177 4.16 22.31 -6.72
N LEU A 178 3.16 23.09 -6.25
CA LEU A 178 1.80 22.59 -6.08
C LEU A 178 1.24 22.20 -7.46
N PRO A 179 0.57 21.03 -7.59
CA PRO A 179 -0.10 20.67 -8.83
C PRO A 179 -1.16 21.71 -9.22
N GLU A 180 -1.34 21.94 -10.52
CA GLU A 180 -2.30 22.92 -11.03
C GLU A 180 -3.73 22.67 -10.49
N GLY A 181 -4.39 23.74 -10.05
CA GLY A 181 -5.75 23.67 -9.50
C GLY A 181 -5.84 23.07 -8.09
N THR A 182 -4.71 22.87 -7.39
CA THR A 182 -4.69 22.41 -6.00
C THR A 182 -4.25 23.50 -5.03
N THR A 183 -4.80 23.47 -3.82
CA THR A 183 -4.41 24.38 -2.73
C THR A 183 -3.73 23.62 -1.60
N TYR A 184 -2.88 24.30 -0.83
CA TYR A 184 -2.23 23.69 0.34
C TYR A 184 -3.22 23.08 1.34
N GLN A 185 -4.39 23.69 1.52
CA GLN A 185 -5.47 23.15 2.35
C GLN A 185 -6.04 21.82 1.82
N GLN A 186 -6.13 21.66 0.50
CA GLN A 186 -6.58 20.41 -0.11
C GLN A 186 -5.52 19.32 0.05
N ILE A 187 -4.23 19.65 -0.06
CA ILE A 187 -3.14 18.70 0.22
C ILE A 187 -3.18 18.23 1.66
N MET A 188 -3.41 19.14 2.61
CA MET A 188 -3.52 18.77 4.02
C MET A 188 -4.74 17.86 4.29
N ALA A 189 -5.89 18.16 3.68
CA ALA A 189 -7.07 17.30 3.75
C ALA A 189 -6.82 15.91 3.11
N VAL A 190 -6.06 15.84 2.02
CA VAL A 190 -5.61 14.58 1.43
C VAL A 190 -4.65 13.85 2.36
N GLY A 191 -3.77 14.56 3.07
CA GLY A 191 -2.90 13.97 4.08
C GLY A 191 -3.67 13.25 5.19
N ILE A 192 -4.87 13.74 5.54
CA ILE A 192 -5.79 13.04 6.47
C ILE A 192 -6.37 11.79 5.80
N LEU A 193 -6.76 11.86 4.53
CA LEU A 193 -7.25 10.69 3.78
C LEU A 193 -6.16 9.60 3.61
N CYS A 194 -4.88 9.98 3.61
CA CYS A 194 -3.77 9.02 3.66
C CYS A 194 -3.65 8.29 5.00
N GLY A 195 -4.38 8.72 6.03
CA GLY A 195 -4.55 7.98 7.29
C GLY A 195 -5.51 6.80 7.17
N ILE A 196 -6.17 6.61 6.01
CA ILE A 196 -7.03 5.44 5.75
C ILE A 196 -6.12 4.26 5.38
N GLY A 197 -5.51 3.65 6.37
CA GLY A 197 -4.61 2.50 6.19
C GLY A 197 -5.34 1.18 5.97
N PHE A 198 -6.56 1.03 6.53
CA PHE A 198 -7.46 -0.14 6.45
C PHE A 198 -6.76 -1.46 6.06
N THR A 199 -6.92 -1.95 4.83
CA THR A 199 -6.36 -3.25 4.40
C THR A 199 -4.84 -3.31 4.44
N MET A 200 -4.15 -2.25 4.05
CA MET A 200 -2.68 -2.23 4.04
C MET A 200 -2.13 -2.18 5.46
N SER A 201 -2.71 -1.40 6.35
CA SER A 201 -2.32 -1.43 7.77
C SER A 201 -2.65 -2.76 8.44
N ILE A 202 -3.79 -3.40 8.13
CA ILE A 202 -4.12 -4.74 8.65
C ILE A 202 -3.09 -5.77 8.17
N PHE A 203 -2.67 -5.68 6.90
CA PHE A 203 -1.63 -6.52 6.34
C PHE A 203 -0.28 -6.30 7.03
N ILE A 204 0.11 -5.05 7.26
CA ILE A 204 1.37 -4.73 7.97
C ILE A 204 1.30 -5.20 9.43
N ALA A 205 0.15 -5.06 10.10
CA ALA A 205 -0.03 -5.56 11.45
C ALA A 205 0.05 -7.09 11.54
N SER A 206 -0.47 -7.83 10.55
CA SER A 206 -0.34 -9.28 10.52
C SER A 206 1.09 -9.73 10.25
N LEU A 207 1.87 -8.97 9.48
CA LEU A 207 3.31 -9.23 9.31
C LEU A 207 4.10 -8.95 10.60
N ALA A 208 3.78 -7.86 11.31
CA ALA A 208 4.52 -7.43 12.49
C ALA A 208 4.21 -8.29 13.74
N PHE A 209 2.94 -8.65 13.94
CA PHE A 209 2.47 -9.31 15.17
C PHE A 209 2.01 -10.76 14.96
N GLY A 210 1.90 -11.21 13.71
CA GLY A 210 1.41 -12.54 13.30
C GLY A 210 2.05 -13.72 14.03
N SER A 211 3.37 -13.67 14.16
CA SER A 211 4.19 -14.73 14.78
C SER A 211 4.51 -14.47 16.25
N VAL A 212 4.09 -13.32 16.80
CA VAL A 212 4.46 -12.87 18.15
C VAL A 212 3.32 -13.11 19.13
N ASP A 213 2.16 -12.51 18.88
CA ASP A 213 1.01 -12.61 19.78
C ASP A 213 -0.32 -12.35 19.02
N PRO A 214 -1.23 -13.34 18.96
CA PRO A 214 -2.55 -13.19 18.38
C PRO A 214 -3.41 -12.09 19.02
N GLU A 215 -3.25 -11.80 20.31
CA GLU A 215 -4.04 -10.76 20.98
C GLU A 215 -3.65 -9.36 20.50
N LEU A 216 -2.35 -9.11 20.30
CA LEU A 216 -1.84 -7.84 19.76
C LEU A 216 -2.40 -7.56 18.37
N ILE A 217 -2.61 -8.58 17.54
CA ILE A 217 -3.21 -8.43 16.22
C ILE A 217 -4.65 -7.91 16.33
N ASN A 218 -5.45 -8.44 17.26
CA ASN A 218 -6.82 -7.98 17.45
C ASN A 218 -6.87 -6.51 17.87
N TRP A 219 -6.03 -6.12 18.84
CA TRP A 219 -5.90 -4.73 19.28
C TRP A 219 -5.39 -3.81 18.17
N ALA A 220 -4.41 -4.25 17.38
CA ALA A 220 -3.92 -3.51 16.23
C ALA A 220 -5.03 -3.29 15.19
N LYS A 221 -5.78 -4.34 14.85
CA LYS A 221 -6.92 -4.23 13.91
C LYS A 221 -7.97 -3.25 14.43
N LEU A 222 -8.32 -3.27 15.72
CA LEU A 222 -9.24 -2.28 16.31
C LEU A 222 -8.72 -0.85 16.18
N GLY A 223 -7.45 -0.61 16.56
CA GLY A 223 -6.81 0.70 16.41
C GLY A 223 -6.81 1.20 14.96
N ILE A 224 -6.48 0.32 14.02
CA ILE A 224 -6.50 0.63 12.57
C ILE A 224 -7.91 0.97 12.11
N LEU A 225 -8.93 0.20 12.51
CA LEU A 225 -10.32 0.43 12.13
C LEU A 225 -10.82 1.79 12.66
N VAL A 226 -10.62 2.05 13.95
CA VAL A 226 -11.02 3.31 14.59
C VAL A 226 -10.28 4.48 13.95
N GLY A 227 -8.96 4.38 13.79
CA GLY A 227 -8.13 5.42 13.17
C GLY A 227 -8.51 5.68 11.71
N SER A 228 -8.75 4.62 10.93
CA SER A 228 -9.12 4.73 9.51
C SER A 228 -10.50 5.34 9.33
N ILE A 229 -11.50 4.92 10.11
CA ILE A 229 -12.86 5.48 10.06
C ILE A 229 -12.84 6.95 10.47
N SER A 230 -12.13 7.29 11.55
CA SER A 230 -11.99 8.66 12.02
C SER A 230 -11.33 9.55 10.98
N SER A 231 -10.23 9.08 10.38
CA SER A 231 -9.53 9.77 9.30
C SER A 231 -10.40 9.93 8.05
N ALA A 232 -11.17 8.90 7.68
CA ALA A 232 -12.08 8.96 6.56
C ALA A 232 -13.18 10.01 6.76
N VAL A 233 -13.82 10.05 7.94
CA VAL A 233 -14.89 11.01 8.25
C VAL A 233 -14.35 12.44 8.31
N ILE A 234 -13.23 12.66 9.01
CA ILE A 234 -12.63 13.98 9.18
C ILE A 234 -12.09 14.49 7.84
N GLY A 235 -11.31 13.68 7.13
CA GLY A 235 -10.74 14.01 5.83
C GLY A 235 -11.81 14.30 4.78
N TYR A 236 -12.88 13.48 4.73
CA TYR A 236 -14.02 13.71 3.84
C TYR A 236 -14.75 15.01 4.16
N SER A 237 -15.06 15.26 5.44
CA SER A 237 -15.80 16.45 5.86
C SER A 237 -15.02 17.73 5.54
N TRP A 238 -13.71 17.74 5.82
CA TRP A 238 -12.85 18.86 5.47
C TRP A 238 -12.80 19.07 3.95
N LEU A 239 -12.53 18.01 3.20
CA LEU A 239 -12.40 18.12 1.74
C LEU A 239 -13.71 18.56 1.09
N ARG A 240 -14.86 18.11 1.59
CA ARG A 240 -16.19 18.53 1.12
C ARG A 240 -16.43 20.04 1.26
N VAL A 241 -15.95 20.66 2.34
CA VAL A 241 -16.08 22.11 2.56
C VAL A 241 -15.12 22.91 1.67
N ARG A 242 -13.96 22.34 1.32
CA ARG A 242 -12.90 23.03 0.56
C ARG A 242 -12.94 22.81 -0.95
N LEU A 243 -13.65 21.79 -1.43
CA LEU A 243 -13.91 21.60 -2.85
C LEU A 243 -15.10 22.48 -3.25
N ARG A 244 -14.83 23.52 -4.06
CA ARG A 244 -15.90 24.29 -4.70
C ARG A 244 -16.67 23.38 -5.66
N PRO A 245 -18.01 23.49 -5.77
CA PRO A 245 -18.75 22.75 -6.77
C PRO A 245 -18.20 23.10 -8.16
N SER A 246 -17.84 22.07 -8.93
CA SER A 246 -17.59 22.22 -10.36
C SER A 246 -18.90 22.68 -11.00
N VAL A 247 -18.90 23.91 -11.53
CA VAL A 247 -19.97 24.41 -12.41
C VAL A 247 -20.01 23.55 -13.67
#